data_AF-A0AAU7JWD0-F1
#
_entry.id   AF-A0AAU7JWD0-F1
#
_cell.length_a   1.000
_cell.length_b   1.000
_cell.length_c   1.000
_cell.angle_alpha   90.00
_cell.angle_beta   90.00
_cell.angle_gamma   90.00
#
_symmetry.space_group_name_H-M   'P 1'
#
loop_
_entity.id
_entity.type
_entity.pdbx_description
1 polymer ?
#
loop_
_entity_poly.entity_id
_entity_poly.type
_entity_poly.pdbx_seq_one_letter_code
_entity_poly.pdbx_strand_id
1 'polypeptide(L)'
;MPDVTSPALTTAEETRAWGTRLATLLQPGDLVVLTGGLGAGKTTLTQGIGEGLGVRGPVTSPTFVIARVHPSLVGGPALVHVDAYRLGGFAELDDLDLDASLEESVTIVEWGHGLAEDLSDDRLEVFLEGEDVRTAVVAPHGKRWDAIDLASLGEPLEGAVPDTRTTGAEAH
;
A
#
# COMPACT_ATOMS: atom_id res chain seq x y z
N MET A 1 9.56 -11.47 11.29
CA MET A 1 9.71 -10.05 11.63
C MET A 1 8.43 -9.56 12.29
N PRO A 2 8.46 -8.60 13.23
CA PRO A 2 7.23 -8.07 13.80
C PRO A 2 6.49 -7.20 12.78
N ASP A 3 5.17 -7.14 12.91
CA ASP A 3 4.36 -6.18 12.17
C ASP A 3 4.70 -4.75 12.61
N VAL A 4 4.54 -3.80 11.69
CA VAL A 4 4.76 -2.37 11.96
C VAL A 4 3.45 -1.62 11.78
N THR A 5 3.08 -0.81 12.76
CA THR A 5 1.92 0.07 12.69
C THR A 5 2.37 1.49 12.34
N SER A 6 1.70 2.12 11.37
CA SER A 6 1.92 3.53 11.02
C SER A 6 1.54 4.48 12.17
N PRO A 7 1.98 5.75 12.12
CA PRO A 7 1.29 6.81 12.87
C PRO A 7 -0.19 6.91 12.44
N ALA A 8 -0.98 7.68 13.18
CA ALA A 8 -2.33 8.03 12.79
C ALA A 8 -2.34 8.78 11.44
N LEU A 9 -3.18 8.30 10.52
CA LEU A 9 -3.40 8.84 9.19
C LEU A 9 -4.82 9.42 9.16
N THR A 10 -4.97 10.64 9.66
CA THR A 10 -6.28 11.32 9.80
C THR A 10 -6.73 12.00 8.52
N THR A 11 -5.80 12.24 7.59
CA THR A 11 -6.08 12.89 6.31
C THR A 11 -5.63 12.05 5.12
N ALA A 12 -6.24 12.34 3.96
CA ALA A 12 -5.80 11.78 2.69
C ALA A 12 -4.36 12.20 2.32
N GLU A 13 -3.92 13.38 2.78
CA GLU A 13 -2.56 13.87 2.58
C GLU A 13 -1.56 13.07 3.41
N GLU A 14 -1.84 12.80 4.68
CA GLU A 14 -1.03 11.92 5.53
C GLU A 14 -0.97 10.50 4.95
N THR A 15 -2.10 9.97 4.46
CA THR A 15 -2.14 8.65 3.82
C THR A 15 -1.24 8.60 2.57
N ARG A 16 -1.25 9.66 1.74
CA ARG A 16 -0.36 9.77 0.58
C ARG A 16 1.09 9.90 0.99
N ALA A 17 1.40 10.77 1.96
CA ALA A 17 2.76 10.96 2.46
C ALA A 17 3.35 9.67 3.05
N TRP A 18 2.54 8.91 3.79
CA TRP A 18 2.93 7.58 4.27
C TRP A 18 3.16 6.59 3.11
N GLY A 19 2.31 6.62 2.08
CA GLY A 19 2.51 5.85 0.85
C GLY A 19 3.80 6.20 0.12
N THR A 20 4.14 7.49 0.04
CA THR A 20 5.41 7.96 -0.52
C THR A 20 6.60 7.44 0.29
N ARG A 21 6.51 7.43 1.63
CA ARG A 21 7.54 6.83 2.49
C ARG A 21 7.66 5.32 2.22
N LEU A 22 6.55 4.59 2.17
CA LEU A 22 6.54 3.16 1.86
C LEU A 22 7.21 2.88 0.51
N ALA A 23 6.91 3.68 -0.52
CA ALA A 23 7.51 3.52 -1.85
C ALA A 23 9.05 3.57 -1.86
N THR A 24 9.69 4.29 -0.92
CA THR A 24 11.15 4.34 -0.83
C THR A 24 11.81 3.02 -0.46
N LEU A 25 11.02 2.07 0.09
CA LEU A 25 11.47 0.74 0.49
C LEU A 25 11.21 -0.32 -0.59
N LEU A 26 10.42 0.02 -1.60
CA LEU A 26 9.98 -0.90 -2.65
C LEU A 26 10.97 -0.93 -3.81
N GLN A 27 11.12 -2.10 -4.42
CA GLN A 27 11.94 -2.35 -5.59
C GLN A 27 11.18 -3.22 -6.62
N PRO A 28 11.66 -3.33 -7.88
CA PRO A 28 11.10 -4.28 -8.83
C PRO A 28 11.01 -5.70 -8.24
N GLY A 29 9.89 -6.39 -8.45
CA GLY A 29 9.60 -7.69 -7.85
C GLY A 29 8.79 -7.63 -6.56
N ASP A 30 8.63 -6.47 -5.93
CA ASP A 30 7.90 -6.37 -4.67
C ASP A 30 6.38 -6.39 -4.91
N LEU A 31 5.70 -7.25 -4.14
CA LEU A 31 4.25 -7.35 -4.07
C LEU A 31 3.73 -6.69 -2.78
N VAL A 32 2.71 -5.84 -2.92
CA VAL A 32 1.95 -5.29 -1.79
C VAL A 32 0.48 -5.67 -1.91
N VAL A 33 -0.03 -6.36 -0.91
CA VAL A 33 -1.44 -6.75 -0.81
C VAL A 33 -2.15 -5.79 0.14
N LEU A 34 -3.05 -4.96 -0.39
CA LEU A 34 -3.79 -3.96 0.39
C LEU A 34 -5.15 -4.50 0.81
N THR A 35 -5.44 -4.44 2.11
CA THR A 35 -6.74 -4.79 2.69
C THR A 35 -7.28 -3.68 3.59
N GLY A 36 -8.56 -3.77 3.92
CA GLY A 36 -9.27 -2.76 4.72
C GLY A 36 -10.68 -2.52 4.18
N GLY A 37 -11.56 -1.96 5.00
CA GLY A 37 -12.96 -1.72 4.65
C GLY A 37 -13.18 -0.83 3.42
N LEU A 38 -14.43 -0.76 2.95
CA LEU A 38 -14.83 0.22 1.92
C LEU A 38 -14.57 1.63 2.45
N GLY A 39 -13.88 2.47 1.67
CA GLY A 39 -13.53 3.82 2.08
C GLY A 39 -12.31 3.93 3.01
N ALA A 40 -11.64 2.82 3.38
CA ALA A 40 -10.45 2.83 4.24
C ALA A 40 -9.23 3.56 3.65
N GLY A 41 -9.30 4.00 2.39
CA GLY A 41 -8.23 4.80 1.77
C GLY A 41 -7.18 4.00 1.00
N LYS A 42 -7.44 2.73 0.64
CA LYS A 42 -6.53 1.90 -0.17
C LYS A 42 -6.05 2.59 -1.44
N THR A 43 -6.96 3.08 -2.28
CA THR A 43 -6.60 3.88 -3.46
C THR A 43 -5.77 5.12 -3.12
N THR A 44 -6.04 5.78 -2.00
CA THR A 44 -5.29 6.96 -1.55
C THR A 44 -3.87 6.59 -1.14
N LEU A 45 -3.69 5.43 -0.52
CA LEU A 45 -2.37 4.87 -0.25
C LEU A 45 -1.64 4.54 -1.56
N THR A 46 -2.31 3.85 -2.50
CA THR A 46 -1.73 3.54 -3.82
C THR A 46 -1.30 4.79 -4.59
N GLN A 47 -2.04 5.89 -4.44
CA GLN A 47 -1.64 7.19 -5.00
C GLN A 47 -0.32 7.70 -4.43
N GLY A 48 -0.15 7.65 -3.11
CA GLY A 48 1.12 8.01 -2.46
C GLY A 48 2.27 7.12 -2.91
N ILE A 49 2.02 5.81 -3.02
CA ILE A 49 3.03 4.87 -3.53
C ILE A 49 3.44 5.24 -4.97
N GLY A 50 2.47 5.47 -5.86
CA GLY A 50 2.75 5.88 -7.23
C GLY A 50 3.52 7.19 -7.32
N GLU A 51 3.20 8.16 -6.46
CA GLU A 51 3.94 9.42 -6.35
C GLU A 51 5.39 9.18 -5.92
N GLY A 52 5.62 8.39 -4.87
CA GLY A 52 6.98 8.05 -4.40
C GLY A 52 7.80 7.25 -5.40
N LEU A 53 7.16 6.42 -6.23
CA LEU A 53 7.80 5.71 -7.34
C LEU A 53 8.03 6.59 -8.58
N GLY A 54 7.45 7.79 -8.62
CA GLY A 54 7.56 8.72 -9.75
C GLY A 54 6.90 8.17 -11.02
N VAL A 55 5.74 7.54 -10.91
CA VAL A 55 5.05 6.94 -12.07
C VAL A 55 4.23 7.96 -12.86
N ARG A 56 3.92 7.61 -14.10
CA ARG A 56 3.22 8.49 -15.04
C ARG A 56 1.72 8.57 -14.75
N GLY A 57 1.24 9.80 -14.68
CA GLY A 57 -0.19 10.12 -14.66
C GLY A 57 -0.85 9.82 -13.31
N PRO A 58 -2.15 10.14 -13.18
CA PRO A 58 -2.86 9.93 -11.93
C PRO A 58 -3.11 8.44 -11.68
N VAL A 59 -2.81 7.97 -10.47
CA VAL A 59 -3.26 6.67 -9.97
C VAL A 59 -4.70 6.81 -9.49
N THR A 60 -5.62 6.10 -10.14
CA THR A 60 -7.03 6.09 -9.79
C THR A 60 -7.47 4.65 -9.59
N SER A 61 -8.47 4.42 -8.73
CA SER A 61 -9.07 3.10 -8.61
C SER A 61 -9.50 2.64 -10.01
N PRO A 62 -9.09 1.44 -10.43
CA PRO A 62 -9.38 0.97 -11.77
C PRO A 62 -10.86 0.50 -11.82
N THR A 63 -11.78 1.47 -11.87
CA THR A 63 -13.23 1.22 -11.71
C THR A 63 -13.86 0.42 -12.87
N PHE A 64 -13.19 0.37 -14.02
CA PHE A 64 -13.67 -0.27 -15.25
C PHE A 64 -12.70 -1.27 -15.88
N VAL A 65 -11.47 -1.37 -15.36
CA VAL A 65 -10.43 -2.28 -15.84
C VAL A 65 -9.88 -3.00 -14.61
N ILE A 66 -9.45 -4.25 -14.73
CA ILE A 66 -9.05 -5.04 -13.56
C ILE A 66 -7.66 -4.61 -13.06
N ALA A 67 -6.75 -4.30 -13.98
CA ALA A 67 -5.39 -3.85 -13.70
C ALA A 67 -5.03 -2.62 -14.55
N ARG A 68 -4.15 -1.77 -14.01
CA ARG A 68 -3.52 -0.64 -14.71
C ARG A 68 -2.03 -0.64 -14.49
N VAL A 69 -1.28 -0.40 -15.56
CA VAL A 69 0.17 -0.19 -15.50
C VAL A 69 0.46 1.30 -15.60
N HIS A 70 1.23 1.81 -14.65
CA HIS A 70 1.73 3.17 -14.60
C HIS A 70 3.26 3.15 -14.78
N PRO A 71 3.78 3.49 -15.98
CA PRO A 71 5.21 3.45 -16.23
C PRO A 71 5.97 4.50 -15.42
N SER A 72 7.20 4.18 -14.99
CA SER A 72 8.06 5.16 -14.32
C SER A 72 8.43 6.33 -15.24
N LEU A 73 8.56 7.52 -14.64
CA LEU A 73 9.11 8.72 -15.29
C LEU A 73 10.57 8.98 -14.91
N VAL A 74 11.11 8.23 -13.95
CA VAL A 74 12.42 8.48 -13.32
C VAL A 74 13.41 7.33 -13.49
N GLY A 75 13.04 6.30 -14.26
CA GLY A 75 13.87 5.10 -14.47
C GLY A 75 13.82 4.09 -13.33
N GLY A 76 12.84 4.21 -12.42
CA GLY A 76 12.51 3.21 -11.40
C GLY A 76 11.49 2.16 -11.92
N PRO A 77 10.97 1.28 -11.04
CA PRO A 77 9.96 0.30 -11.41
C PRO A 77 8.67 0.96 -11.92
N ALA A 78 7.98 0.30 -12.83
CA ALA A 78 6.57 0.61 -13.10
C ALA A 78 5.72 0.23 -11.89
N LEU A 79 4.53 0.83 -11.77
CA LEU A 79 3.51 0.43 -10.82
C LEU A 79 2.42 -0.35 -11.54
N VAL A 80 2.18 -1.59 -11.14
CA VAL A 80 1.02 -2.38 -11.55
C VAL A 80 -0.03 -2.29 -10.44
N HIS A 81 -1.18 -1.71 -10.72
CA HIS A 81 -2.26 -1.51 -9.75
C HIS A 81 -3.47 -2.36 -10.15
N VAL A 82 -3.84 -3.30 -9.27
CA VAL A 82 -4.93 -4.26 -9.45
C VAL A 82 -5.99 -4.05 -8.40
N ASP A 83 -7.27 -4.12 -8.78
CA ASP A 83 -8.40 -4.13 -7.85
C ASP A 83 -9.12 -5.48 -7.90
N ALA A 84 -8.77 -6.36 -6.94
CA ALA A 84 -9.28 -7.73 -6.88
C ALA A 84 -10.73 -7.81 -6.39
N TYR A 85 -11.33 -6.72 -5.88
CA TYR A 85 -12.75 -6.70 -5.50
C TYR A 85 -13.67 -6.99 -6.69
N ARG A 86 -13.18 -6.78 -7.92
CA ARG A 86 -13.92 -7.03 -9.16
C ARG A 86 -13.73 -8.44 -9.71
N LEU A 87 -12.81 -9.21 -9.16
CA LEU A 87 -12.49 -10.54 -9.65
C LEU A 87 -13.48 -11.57 -9.10
N GLY A 88 -13.87 -12.51 -9.95
CA GLY A 88 -14.64 -13.70 -9.58
C GLY A 88 -13.85 -14.72 -8.75
N GLY A 89 -12.53 -14.54 -8.62
CA GLY A 89 -11.64 -15.38 -7.81
C GLY A 89 -10.24 -15.47 -8.40
N PHE A 90 -9.45 -16.42 -7.90
CA PHE A 90 -8.04 -16.61 -8.27
C PHE A 90 -7.82 -16.81 -9.78
N ALA A 91 -8.68 -17.58 -10.46
CA ALA A 91 -8.52 -17.84 -11.89
C ALA A 91 -8.52 -16.57 -12.74
N GLU A 92 -9.34 -15.56 -12.40
CA GLU A 92 -9.35 -14.29 -13.13
C GLU A 92 -8.15 -13.40 -12.77
N LEU A 93 -7.51 -13.61 -11.60
CA LEU A 93 -6.26 -12.95 -11.25
C LEU A 93 -5.09 -13.56 -12.03
N ASP A 94 -5.06 -14.89 -12.14
CA ASP A 94 -4.07 -15.66 -12.91
C ASP A 94 -4.12 -15.28 -14.41
N ASP A 95 -5.32 -15.10 -14.97
CA ASP A 95 -5.52 -14.63 -16.36
C ASP A 95 -4.90 -13.24 -16.65
N LEU A 96 -4.54 -12.46 -15.62
CA LEU A 96 -3.87 -11.16 -15.80
C LEU A 96 -2.36 -11.30 -16.03
N ASP A 97 -1.78 -12.49 -15.83
CA ASP A 97 -0.35 -12.77 -16.08
C ASP A 97 0.57 -11.79 -15.31
N LEU A 98 0.21 -11.51 -14.04
CA LEU A 98 0.89 -10.50 -13.21
C LEU A 98 2.32 -10.89 -12.88
N ASP A 99 2.57 -12.18 -12.66
CA ASP A 99 3.86 -12.79 -12.40
C ASP A 99 4.87 -12.48 -13.52
N ALA A 100 4.43 -12.48 -14.79
CA ALA A 100 5.28 -12.12 -15.93
C ALA A 100 5.78 -10.67 -15.88
N SER A 101 5.04 -9.77 -15.21
CA SER A 101 5.42 -8.35 -15.05
C SER A 101 5.99 -8.02 -13.67
N LEU A 102 5.92 -8.95 -12.72
CA LEU A 102 6.26 -8.73 -11.33
C LEU A 102 7.74 -8.37 -11.18
N GLU A 103 8.64 -9.08 -11.86
CA GLU A 103 10.09 -8.91 -11.76
C GLU A 103 10.57 -7.48 -12.12
N GLU A 104 9.82 -6.76 -12.96
CA GLU A 104 10.19 -5.42 -13.45
C GLU A 104 9.37 -4.29 -12.80
N SER A 105 8.41 -4.62 -11.94
CA SER A 105 7.44 -3.67 -11.40
C SER A 105 7.25 -3.81 -9.90
N VAL A 106 6.61 -2.81 -9.31
CA VAL A 106 5.98 -2.92 -8.00
C VAL A 106 4.51 -3.20 -8.25
N THR A 107 4.00 -4.30 -7.70
CA THR A 107 2.61 -4.72 -7.88
C THR A 107 1.81 -4.45 -6.61
N ILE A 108 0.73 -3.69 -6.74
CA ILE A 108 -0.23 -3.39 -5.68
C ILE A 108 -1.54 -4.07 -6.00
N VAL A 109 -1.99 -5.00 -5.15
CA VAL A 109 -3.29 -5.66 -5.28
C VAL A 109 -4.20 -5.20 -4.15
N GLU A 110 -5.19 -4.36 -4.48
CA GLU A 110 -6.27 -4.03 -3.56
C GLU A 110 -7.23 -5.19 -3.40
N TRP A 111 -7.64 -5.47 -2.17
CA TRP A 111 -8.50 -6.60 -1.80
C TRP A 111 -7.92 -7.97 -2.19
N GLY A 112 -6.58 -8.07 -2.29
CA GLY A 112 -5.90 -9.29 -2.73
C GLY A 112 -5.75 -10.38 -1.66
N HIS A 113 -6.17 -10.16 -0.41
CA HIS A 113 -6.03 -11.19 0.63
C HIS A 113 -6.85 -12.45 0.29
N GLY A 114 -6.23 -13.61 0.42
CA GLY A 114 -6.77 -14.90 -0.02
C GLY A 114 -6.76 -15.11 -1.55
N LEU A 115 -6.19 -14.19 -2.34
CA LEU A 115 -6.12 -14.27 -3.80
C LEU A 115 -4.70 -14.06 -4.35
N ALA A 116 -3.99 -13.05 -3.87
CA ALA A 116 -2.70 -12.60 -4.43
C ALA A 116 -1.48 -13.19 -3.71
N GLU A 117 -1.68 -13.95 -2.64
CA GLU A 117 -0.60 -14.50 -1.80
C GLU A 117 0.31 -15.46 -2.57
N ASP A 118 -0.23 -16.16 -3.56
CA ASP A 118 0.50 -17.10 -4.41
C ASP A 118 1.30 -16.42 -5.53
N LEU A 119 1.13 -15.11 -5.75
CA LEU A 119 1.91 -14.36 -6.74
C LEU A 119 3.36 -14.17 -6.32
N SER A 120 3.63 -14.14 -5.01
CA SER A 120 4.99 -14.01 -4.47
C SER A 120 5.07 -14.48 -3.01
N ASP A 121 6.08 -15.31 -2.72
CA ASP A 121 6.49 -15.66 -1.35
C ASP A 121 6.97 -14.42 -0.56
N ASP A 122 7.52 -13.44 -1.28
CA ASP A 122 8.03 -12.18 -0.75
C ASP A 122 6.99 -11.06 -0.97
N ARG A 123 6.29 -10.64 0.08
CA ARG A 123 5.23 -9.62 0.00
C ARG A 123 5.08 -8.80 1.27
N LEU A 124 4.50 -7.61 1.14
CA LEU A 124 3.94 -6.86 2.27
C LEU A 124 2.42 -6.97 2.25
N GLU A 125 1.84 -7.43 3.35
CA GLU A 125 0.42 -7.26 3.60
C GLU A 125 0.20 -5.95 4.35
N VAL A 126 -0.66 -5.08 3.85
CA VAL A 126 -0.98 -3.81 4.48
C VAL A 126 -2.47 -3.74 4.74
N PHE A 127 -2.83 -3.74 6.02
CA PHE A 127 -4.21 -3.60 6.48
C PHE A 127 -4.48 -2.18 6.94
N LEU A 128 -5.44 -1.52 6.28
CA LEU A 128 -5.93 -0.20 6.69
C LEU A 128 -7.10 -0.36 7.66
N GLU A 129 -6.86 0.05 8.90
CA GLU A 129 -7.83 0.04 10.00
C GLU A 129 -8.39 1.44 10.27
N GLY A 130 -9.66 1.52 10.66
CA GLY A 130 -10.33 2.74 11.10
C GLY A 130 -11.04 3.51 9.99
N GLU A 131 -12.05 4.31 10.37
CA GLU A 131 -12.82 5.16 9.45
C GLU A 131 -12.32 6.60 9.48
N ASP A 132 -12.26 7.20 10.68
CA ASP A 132 -11.88 8.61 10.91
C ASP A 132 -10.38 8.79 11.21
N VAL A 133 -9.83 7.96 12.09
CA VAL A 133 -8.39 7.89 12.38
C VAL A 133 -7.90 6.58 11.83
N ARG A 134 -7.15 6.64 10.73
CA ARG A 134 -6.67 5.43 10.06
C ARG A 134 -5.31 5.05 10.57
N THR A 135 -5.04 3.76 10.65
CA THR A 135 -3.67 3.24 10.79
C THR A 135 -3.46 2.18 9.72
N ALA A 136 -2.22 2.05 9.27
CA ALA A 136 -1.78 0.97 8.40
C ALA A 136 -0.96 0.00 9.24
N VAL A 137 -1.39 -1.26 9.28
CA VAL A 137 -0.62 -2.37 9.86
C VAL A 137 0.08 -3.07 8.71
N VAL A 138 1.41 -3.13 8.77
CA VAL A 138 2.28 -3.73 7.75
C VAL A 138 2.84 -5.05 8.28
N ALA A 139 2.48 -6.16 7.63
CA ALA A 139 2.96 -7.49 7.93
C ALA A 139 3.88 -7.97 6.78
N PRO A 140 5.20 -8.11 7.02
CA PRO A 140 6.13 -8.61 6.02
C PRO A 140 6.15 -10.14 5.94
N HIS A 141 6.15 -10.68 4.72
CA HIS A 141 6.26 -12.10 4.43
C HIS A 141 7.41 -12.36 3.47
N GLY A 142 8.20 -13.41 3.76
CA GLY A 142 9.34 -13.79 2.94
C GLY A 142 10.66 -13.11 3.34
N LYS A 143 11.76 -13.58 2.74
CA LYS A 143 13.14 -13.19 3.10
C LYS A 143 13.53 -11.80 2.59
N ARG A 144 12.84 -11.31 1.56
CA ARG A 144 13.05 -9.97 0.97
C ARG A 144 13.05 -8.85 2.01
N TRP A 145 12.25 -9.00 3.06
CA TRP A 145 12.02 -7.97 4.09
C TRP A 145 12.93 -8.08 5.30
N ASP A 146 13.66 -9.19 5.49
CA ASP A 146 14.52 -9.42 6.66
C ASP A 146 15.63 -8.36 6.80
N ALA A 147 16.08 -7.80 5.67
CA ALA A 147 17.14 -6.80 5.61
C ALA A 147 16.63 -5.34 5.48
N ILE A 148 15.31 -5.14 5.48
CA ILE A 148 14.70 -3.81 5.31
C ILE A 148 14.25 -3.28 6.66
N ASP A 149 14.66 -2.05 6.98
CA ASP A 149 14.20 -1.36 8.17
C ASP A 149 12.78 -0.80 7.97
N LEU A 150 11.80 -1.65 8.29
CA LEU A 150 10.39 -1.27 8.28
C LEU A 150 10.00 -0.39 9.46
N ALA A 151 10.82 -0.25 10.50
CA ALA A 151 10.46 0.54 11.69
C ALA A 151 10.23 2.02 11.35
N SER A 152 10.91 2.52 10.32
CA SER A 152 10.71 3.85 9.75
C SER A 152 9.26 4.14 9.31
N LEU A 153 8.46 3.11 9.03
CA LEU A 153 7.05 3.24 8.68
C LEU A 153 6.16 3.62 9.87
N GLY A 154 6.62 3.35 11.11
CA GLY A 154 5.92 3.72 12.34
C GLY A 154 6.28 5.11 12.88
N GLU A 155 7.33 5.74 12.34
CA GLU A 155 7.75 7.07 12.77
C GLU A 155 6.77 8.17 12.32
N PRO A 156 6.63 9.28 13.06
CA PRO A 156 5.80 10.41 12.66
C PRO A 156 6.12 10.91 11.24
N LEU A 157 5.10 11.38 10.52
CA LEU A 157 5.29 12.04 9.23
C LEU A 157 5.84 13.45 9.44
N GLU A 158 6.81 13.87 8.62
CA GLU A 158 7.38 15.21 8.69
C GLU A 158 6.29 16.26 8.43
N GLY A 159 6.14 17.24 9.32
CA GLY A 159 5.11 18.28 9.22
C GLY A 159 3.74 17.91 9.79
N ALA A 160 3.54 16.69 10.32
CA ALA A 160 2.33 16.34 11.05
C ALA A 160 2.22 17.18 12.33
N VAL A 161 1.14 17.96 12.46
CA VAL A 161 0.84 18.69 13.69
C VAL A 161 0.40 17.65 14.72
N PRO A 162 1.04 17.55 15.91
CA PRO A 162 0.59 16.60 16.92
C PRO A 162 -0.86 16.90 17.30
N ASP A 163 -1.72 15.86 17.23
CA ASP A 163 -3.11 15.98 17.67
C ASP A 163 -3.12 16.27 19.18
N THR A 164 -3.53 17.49 19.54
CA THR A 164 -3.58 17.95 20.94
C THR A 164 -4.83 17.47 21.68
N ARG A 165 -5.65 16.59 21.08
CA ARG A 165 -6.87 16.08 21.70
C ARG A 165 -6.64 14.80 22.48
N THR A 166 -5.88 14.86 23.57
CA THR A 166 -6.11 14.00 24.76
C THR A 166 -5.49 14.67 25.98
N THR A 167 -6.20 15.65 26.55
CA THR A 167 -6.14 16.00 27.99
C THR A 167 -7.39 16.80 28.31
N GLY A 168 -8.51 16.09 28.37
CA GLY A 168 -9.74 16.55 29.01
C GLY A 168 -10.11 15.55 30.10
N ALA A 169 -9.19 15.33 31.05
CA ALA A 169 -9.50 14.59 32.26
C ALA A 169 -10.58 15.37 33.01
N GLU A 170 -11.63 14.64 33.36
CA GLU A 170 -12.74 15.07 34.20
C GLU A 170 -12.20 15.81 35.43
N ALA A 171 -12.72 17.02 35.64
CA ALA A 171 -12.59 17.73 36.91
C ALA A 171 -13.94 18.36 37.25
N HIS A 172 -14.51 17.81 38.32
CA HIS A 172 -15.62 18.29 39.17
C HIS A 172 -17.06 18.10 38.72
#